data_AF-A0A9X5XDD0-F1
#
_entry.id   AF-A0A9X5XDD0-F1
#
_cell.length_a   1.000
_cell.length_b   1.000
_cell.length_c   1.000
_cell.angle_alpha   90.00
_cell.angle_beta   90.00
_cell.angle_gamma   90.00
#
_symmetry.space_group_name_H-M   'P 1'
#
loop_
_entity.id
_entity.type
_entity.pdbx_description
1 polymer ?
#
loop_
_entity_poly.entity_id
_entity_poly.type
_entity_poly.pdbx_seq_one_letter_code
_entity_poly.pdbx_strand_id
1 'polypeptide(L)'
;TGMPDPQSQDGNDERAWGKARARTAGALMSSPVFTARADWTIPQAARELRRRHVKQLPVVGDDGLLTGIVTRSDLLDAFIRSDVEIRGEVEQDVLGRILGLDEGTVAVEVRDGVVTVRGHVPEPRLVPVVVGLCQGVDGVVAVDAHLTAARTG
;
A
#
# COMPACT_ATOMS: atom_id res chain seq x y z
N THR A 1 19.83 -40.27 -29.53
CA THR A 1 18.39 -40.55 -29.67
C THR A 1 17.83 -40.80 -28.29
N GLY A 2 17.38 -39.75 -27.61
CA GLY A 2 16.71 -39.86 -26.32
C GLY A 2 15.27 -39.43 -26.53
N MET A 3 14.36 -40.40 -26.64
CA MET A 3 12.92 -40.13 -26.56
C MET A 3 12.65 -39.56 -25.16
N PRO A 4 11.85 -38.49 -25.02
CA PRO A 4 11.37 -38.08 -23.71
C PRO A 4 10.51 -39.19 -23.10
N ASP A 5 10.66 -39.36 -21.80
CA ASP A 5 10.00 -40.33 -20.92
C ASP A 5 8.46 -40.22 -21.02
N PRO A 6 7.71 -41.31 -21.32
CA PRO A 6 6.28 -41.27 -21.62
C PRO A 6 5.36 -41.20 -20.37
N GLN A 7 5.86 -40.75 -19.21
CA GLN A 7 5.06 -40.66 -17.99
C GLN A 7 5.28 -39.34 -17.24
N SER A 8 4.90 -38.21 -17.86
CA SER A 8 4.84 -36.92 -17.16
C SER A 8 3.77 -35.98 -17.73
N GLN A 9 2.73 -35.69 -16.92
CA GLN A 9 1.97 -34.42 -16.93
C GLN A 9 1.07 -34.08 -18.15
N ASP A 10 0.42 -35.06 -18.78
CA ASP A 10 -0.34 -34.83 -20.04
C ASP A 10 -1.55 -33.88 -19.93
N GLY A 11 -2.22 -33.77 -18.78
CA GLY A 11 -3.48 -33.02 -18.66
C GLY A 11 -3.37 -31.49 -18.56
N ASN A 12 -2.22 -30.97 -18.13
CA ASN A 12 -1.99 -29.52 -18.01
C ASN A 12 -1.57 -28.92 -19.36
N ASP A 13 -0.80 -29.68 -20.13
CA ASP A 13 -0.27 -29.24 -21.41
C ASP A 13 -1.40 -29.17 -22.46
N GLU A 14 -2.24 -30.19 -22.61
CA GLU A 14 -3.36 -30.12 -23.57
C GLU A 14 -4.28 -28.90 -23.36
N ARG A 15 -4.55 -28.53 -22.10
CA ARG A 15 -5.36 -27.34 -21.75
C ARG A 15 -4.64 -26.03 -22.06
N ALA A 16 -3.33 -25.96 -21.79
CA ALA A 16 -2.52 -24.78 -22.11
C ALA A 16 -2.43 -24.55 -23.62
N TRP A 17 -2.26 -25.61 -24.40
CA TRP A 17 -2.20 -25.56 -25.86
C TRP A 17 -3.57 -25.23 -26.49
N GLY A 18 -4.67 -25.70 -25.88
CA GLY A 18 -6.04 -25.31 -26.25
C GLY A 18 -6.32 -23.82 -26.05
N LYS A 19 -5.88 -23.26 -24.91
CA LYS A 19 -5.98 -21.81 -24.63
C LYS A 19 -5.12 -20.96 -25.57
N ALA A 20 -3.92 -21.42 -25.91
CA ALA A 20 -3.01 -20.70 -26.83
C ALA A 20 -3.59 -20.52 -28.24
N ARG A 21 -4.56 -21.37 -28.64
CA ARG A 21 -5.24 -21.29 -29.94
C ARG A 21 -6.61 -20.61 -29.87
N ALA A 22 -7.06 -20.18 -28.69
CA ALA A 22 -8.37 -19.58 -28.50
C ALA A 22 -8.54 -18.34 -29.39
N ARG A 23 -9.69 -18.27 -30.06
CA ARG A 23 -10.07 -17.14 -30.94
C ARG A 23 -11.17 -16.26 -30.35
N THR A 24 -11.72 -16.65 -29.20
CA THR A 24 -12.75 -15.93 -28.47
C THR A 24 -12.37 -15.83 -27.00
N ALA A 25 -12.82 -14.78 -26.32
CA ALA A 25 -12.62 -14.62 -24.88
C ALA A 25 -13.20 -15.81 -24.09
N GLY A 26 -14.36 -16.31 -24.51
CA GLY A 26 -15.00 -17.49 -23.91
C GLY A 26 -14.16 -18.77 -24.00
N ALA A 27 -13.39 -18.95 -25.08
CA ALA A 27 -12.48 -20.08 -25.24
C ALA A 27 -11.16 -19.92 -24.46
N LEU A 28 -10.79 -18.69 -24.09
CA LEU A 28 -9.58 -18.38 -23.34
C LEU A 28 -9.81 -18.33 -21.82
N MET A 29 -10.98 -17.84 -21.41
CA MET A 29 -11.31 -17.57 -20.01
C MET A 29 -11.33 -18.84 -19.14
N SER A 30 -11.15 -18.65 -17.84
CA SER A 30 -11.39 -19.70 -16.86
C SER A 30 -12.77 -19.48 -16.24
N SER A 31 -13.58 -20.54 -16.17
CA SER A 31 -14.94 -20.53 -15.64
C SER A 31 -15.17 -21.78 -14.77
N PRO A 32 -15.89 -21.68 -13.63
CA PRO A 32 -16.48 -20.46 -13.07
C PRO A 32 -15.40 -19.51 -12.51
N VAL A 33 -15.62 -18.20 -12.65
CA VAL A 33 -14.78 -17.19 -12.00
C VAL A 33 -15.09 -17.16 -10.51
N PHE A 34 -14.07 -17.02 -9.68
CA PHE A 34 -14.26 -16.78 -8.26
C PHE A 34 -14.41 -15.28 -7.99
N THR A 35 -15.42 -14.90 -7.23
CA THR A 35 -15.75 -13.51 -6.94
C THR A 35 -15.72 -13.25 -5.44
N ALA A 36 -15.37 -12.03 -5.06
CA ALA A 36 -15.59 -11.51 -3.73
C ALA A 36 -17.03 -11.00 -3.62
N ARG A 37 -17.61 -11.04 -2.42
CA ARG A 37 -18.87 -10.35 -2.13
C ARG A 37 -18.59 -8.91 -1.69
N ALA A 38 -19.49 -8.00 -2.02
CA ALA A 38 -19.38 -6.59 -1.64
C ALA A 38 -19.36 -6.35 -0.12
N ASP A 39 -19.87 -7.30 0.68
CA ASP A 39 -19.89 -7.26 2.15
C ASP A 39 -18.64 -7.84 2.81
N TRP A 40 -17.65 -8.32 2.03
CA TRP A 40 -16.42 -8.85 2.58
C TRP A 40 -15.52 -7.78 3.19
N THR A 41 -14.98 -8.09 4.36
CA THR A 41 -13.89 -7.35 4.96
C THR A 41 -12.59 -7.51 4.16
N ILE A 42 -11.69 -6.54 4.28
CA ILE A 42 -10.36 -6.54 3.67
C ILE A 42 -9.57 -7.81 4.00
N PRO A 43 -9.52 -8.30 5.27
CA PRO A 43 -8.85 -9.57 5.57
C PRO A 43 -9.46 -10.78 4.87
N GLN A 44 -10.79 -10.82 4.68
CA GLN A 44 -11.43 -11.92 3.94
C GLN A 44 -10.99 -11.95 2.48
N ALA A 45 -11.01 -10.79 1.81
CA ALA A 45 -10.54 -10.64 0.43
C ALA A 45 -9.05 -11.00 0.30
N ALA A 46 -8.19 -10.51 1.21
CA ALA A 46 -6.75 -10.81 1.24
C ALA A 46 -6.49 -12.32 1.33
N ARG A 47 -7.25 -12.99 2.20
CA ARG A 47 -7.12 -14.42 2.45
C ARG A 47 -7.47 -15.24 1.22
N GLU A 48 -8.54 -14.86 0.51
CA GLU A 48 -8.92 -15.51 -0.74
C GLU A 48 -7.93 -15.25 -1.88
N LEU A 49 -7.47 -14.02 -2.06
CA LEU A 49 -6.42 -13.70 -3.04
C LEU A 49 -5.18 -14.56 -2.83
N ARG A 50 -4.73 -14.68 -1.57
CA ARG A 50 -3.58 -15.51 -1.19
C ARG A 50 -3.85 -17.00 -1.42
N ARG A 51 -4.96 -17.53 -0.90
CA ARG A 51 -5.31 -18.95 -1.00
C ARG A 51 -5.40 -19.43 -2.44
N ARG A 52 -5.92 -18.58 -3.33
CA ARG A 52 -6.17 -18.93 -4.73
C ARG A 52 -5.03 -18.55 -5.66
N HIS A 53 -3.95 -17.97 -5.13
CA HIS A 53 -2.80 -17.49 -5.90
C HIS A 53 -3.17 -16.52 -7.03
N VAL A 54 -4.26 -15.76 -6.86
CA VAL A 54 -4.71 -14.73 -7.82
C VAL A 54 -4.37 -13.33 -7.32
N LYS A 55 -4.22 -12.39 -8.24
CA LYS A 55 -3.81 -11.00 -7.93
C LYS A 55 -4.97 -10.05 -7.69
N GLN A 56 -6.17 -10.44 -8.15
CA GLN A 56 -7.37 -9.63 -8.11
C GLN A 56 -8.61 -10.51 -8.08
N LEU A 57 -9.71 -9.97 -7.54
CA LEU A 57 -11.03 -10.59 -7.53
C LEU A 57 -12.05 -9.61 -8.11
N PRO A 58 -12.95 -10.06 -9.00
CA PRO A 58 -14.18 -9.34 -9.26
C PRO A 58 -15.04 -9.30 -7.99
N VAL A 59 -15.66 -8.16 -7.70
CA VAL A 59 -16.56 -7.94 -6.57
C VAL A 59 -17.99 -7.94 -7.07
N VAL A 60 -18.83 -8.80 -6.51
CA VAL A 60 -20.22 -8.97 -6.90
C VAL A 60 -21.14 -8.57 -5.74
N GLY A 61 -22.17 -7.79 -6.05
CA GLY A 61 -23.22 -7.38 -5.12
C GLY A 61 -24.23 -8.49 -4.82
N ASP A 62 -25.14 -8.23 -3.88
CA ASP A 62 -26.18 -9.20 -3.49
C ASP A 62 -27.20 -9.46 -4.62
N ASP A 63 -27.30 -8.55 -5.58
CA ASP A 63 -28.09 -8.67 -6.81
C ASP A 63 -27.43 -9.55 -7.88
N GLY A 64 -26.22 -10.07 -7.61
CA GLY A 64 -25.44 -10.88 -8.54
C GLY A 64 -24.74 -10.04 -9.63
N LEU A 65 -24.80 -8.71 -9.57
CA LEU A 65 -24.15 -7.83 -10.53
C LEU A 65 -22.71 -7.53 -10.12
N LEU A 66 -21.83 -7.41 -11.12
CA LEU A 66 -20.45 -6.99 -10.93
C LEU A 66 -20.45 -5.52 -10.47
N THR A 67 -19.92 -5.27 -9.28
CA THR A 67 -19.79 -3.92 -8.71
C THR A 67 -18.40 -3.34 -8.94
N GLY A 68 -17.37 -4.19 -9.07
CA GLY A 68 -16.00 -3.72 -9.29
C GLY A 68 -14.95 -4.81 -9.26
N ILE A 69 -13.69 -4.41 -9.08
CA ILE A 69 -12.53 -5.29 -8.94
C ILE A 69 -11.74 -4.83 -7.72
N VAL A 70 -11.26 -5.77 -6.93
CA VAL A 70 -10.29 -5.52 -5.84
C VAL A 70 -8.97 -6.21 -6.15
N THR A 71 -7.86 -5.49 -6.02
CA THR A 71 -6.51 -5.98 -6.24
C THR A 71 -5.75 -6.12 -4.93
N ARG A 72 -4.59 -6.81 -4.95
CA ARG A 72 -3.71 -6.87 -3.79
C ARG A 72 -3.19 -5.50 -3.35
N SER A 73 -2.99 -4.56 -4.28
CA SER A 73 -2.53 -3.20 -3.96
C SER A 73 -3.60 -2.44 -3.19
N ASP A 74 -4.86 -2.51 -3.64
CA ASP A 74 -5.99 -1.86 -2.95
C ASP A 74 -6.12 -2.34 -1.49
N LEU A 75 -5.82 -3.62 -1.22
CA LEU A 75 -5.83 -4.15 0.15
C LEU A 75 -4.66 -3.63 1.00
N LEU A 76 -3.53 -3.27 0.40
CA LEU A 76 -2.40 -2.65 1.09
C LEU A 76 -2.70 -1.17 1.36
N ASP A 77 -3.31 -0.47 0.39
CA ASP A 77 -3.66 0.95 0.51
C ASP A 77 -4.57 1.22 1.70
N ALA A 78 -5.45 0.26 2.05
CA ALA A 78 -6.30 0.37 3.23
C ALA A 78 -5.55 0.33 4.58
N PHE A 79 -4.28 -0.05 4.59
CA PHE A 79 -3.40 0.01 5.76
C PHE A 79 -2.38 1.16 5.69
N ILE A 80 -2.38 1.94 4.61
CA ILE A 80 -1.55 3.14 4.51
C ILE A 80 -2.26 4.24 5.31
N ARG A 81 -1.60 4.74 6.36
CA ARG A 81 -2.09 5.94 7.06
C ARG A 81 -2.07 7.11 6.10
N SER A 82 -3.15 7.90 6.11
CA SER A 82 -3.23 9.05 5.23
C SER A 82 -2.19 10.09 5.62
N ASP A 83 -1.71 10.85 4.63
CA ASP A 83 -0.79 11.97 4.86
C ASP A 83 -1.37 12.98 5.87
N VAL A 84 -2.70 13.13 5.91
CA VAL A 84 -3.40 13.99 6.87
C VAL A 84 -3.25 13.49 8.31
N GLU A 85 -3.40 12.18 8.53
CA GLU A 85 -3.22 11.56 9.85
C GLU A 85 -1.76 11.64 10.30
N ILE A 86 -0.82 11.30 9.40
CA ILE A 86 0.62 11.39 9.69
C ILE A 86 1.01 12.83 10.06
N ARG A 87 0.56 13.82 9.26
CA ARG A 87 0.83 15.23 9.52
C ARG A 87 0.29 15.65 10.88
N GLY A 88 -0.96 15.29 11.19
CA GLY A 88 -1.60 15.63 12.47
C GLY A 88 -0.81 15.09 13.66
N GLU A 89 -0.33 13.85 13.60
CA GLU A 89 0.49 13.27 14.66
C GLU A 89 1.86 13.95 14.78
N VAL A 90 2.52 14.25 13.66
CA VAL A 90 3.80 14.98 13.68
C VAL A 90 3.62 16.38 14.30
N GLU A 91 2.60 17.12 13.89
CA GLU A 91 2.35 18.48 14.40
C GLU A 91 1.98 18.46 15.90
N GLN A 92 1.08 17.56 16.30
CA GLN A 92 0.56 17.52 17.68
C GLN A 92 1.52 16.86 18.67
N ASP A 93 2.00 15.65 18.35
CA ASP A 93 2.78 14.85 19.29
C ASP A 93 4.27 15.17 19.21
N VAL A 94 4.84 15.24 18.01
CA VAL A 94 6.28 15.49 17.86
C VAL A 94 6.61 16.96 18.13
N LEU A 95 6.05 17.89 17.35
CA LEU A 95 6.40 19.30 17.44
C LEU A 95 5.79 19.97 18.67
N GLY A 96 4.49 19.81 18.89
CA GLY A 96 3.79 20.43 20.01
C GLY A 96 4.14 19.79 21.36
N ARG A 97 3.87 18.50 21.53
CA ARG A 97 3.93 17.85 22.85
C ARG A 97 5.33 17.48 23.30
N ILE A 98 6.14 16.87 22.43
CA ILE A 98 7.47 16.38 22.80
C ILE A 98 8.51 17.51 22.77
N LEU A 99 8.47 18.34 21.74
CA LEU A 99 9.49 19.39 21.54
C LEU A 99 9.06 20.78 22.02
N GLY A 100 7.77 21.02 22.28
CA GLY A 100 7.27 22.31 22.75
C GLY A 100 7.48 23.44 21.75
N LEU A 101 7.51 23.13 20.45
CA LEU A 101 7.68 24.13 19.40
C LEU A 101 6.33 24.78 19.07
N ASP A 102 6.32 26.12 19.02
CA ASP A 102 5.11 26.88 18.68
C ASP A 102 4.64 26.59 17.26
N GLU A 103 3.32 26.52 17.09
CA GLU A 103 2.64 26.33 15.81
C GLU A 103 3.07 27.43 14.81
N GLY A 104 3.62 27.02 13.67
CA GLY A 104 4.12 27.94 12.63
C GLY A 104 5.62 28.22 12.64
N THR A 105 6.37 27.79 13.66
CA THR A 105 7.86 27.89 13.66
C THR A 105 8.48 26.89 12.67
N VAL A 106 7.83 25.73 12.57
CA VAL A 106 8.16 24.64 11.66
C VAL A 106 6.91 24.24 10.90
N ALA A 107 6.95 24.38 9.58
CA ALA A 107 5.92 23.88 8.67
C ALA A 107 6.14 22.40 8.38
N VAL A 108 5.05 21.63 8.40
CA VAL A 108 5.01 20.20 8.09
C VAL A 108 4.16 19.96 6.86
N GLU A 109 4.73 19.28 5.87
CA GLU A 109 4.00 18.74 4.72
C GLU A 109 4.22 17.23 4.69
N VAL A 110 3.17 16.46 4.35
CA VAL A 110 3.30 15.02 4.16
C VAL A 110 2.75 14.65 2.79
N ARG A 111 3.51 13.86 2.04
CA ARG A 111 3.12 13.32 0.72
C ARG A 111 3.58 11.89 0.58
N ASP A 112 2.65 10.97 0.37
CA ASP A 112 2.91 9.53 0.25
C ASP A 112 3.78 8.99 1.41
N GLY A 113 3.48 9.44 2.64
CA GLY A 113 4.23 9.08 3.85
C GLY A 113 5.61 9.74 3.99
N VAL A 114 6.03 10.62 3.07
CA VAL A 114 7.25 11.41 3.20
C VAL A 114 6.96 12.70 3.94
N VAL A 115 7.55 12.86 5.12
CA VAL A 115 7.40 14.06 5.95
C VAL A 115 8.45 15.10 5.58
N THR A 116 8.02 16.25 5.09
CA THR A 116 8.87 17.41 4.85
C THR A 116 8.70 18.42 5.97
N VAL A 117 9.78 18.70 6.70
CA VAL A 117 9.80 19.71 7.77
C VAL A 117 10.67 20.90 7.36
N ARG A 118 10.09 22.11 7.41
CA ARG A 118 10.78 23.35 7.03
C ARG A 118 10.60 24.41 8.09
N GLY A 119 11.63 25.21 8.37
CA GLY A 119 11.49 26.35 9.27
C GLY A 119 12.69 26.52 10.19
N HIS A 120 12.45 27.16 11.33
CA HIS A 120 13.50 27.43 12.30
C HIS A 120 13.35 26.55 13.54
N VAL A 121 14.48 26.09 14.06
CA VAL A 121 14.55 25.50 15.40
C VAL A 121 15.32 26.44 16.34
N PRO A 122 14.99 26.44 17.64
CA PRO A 122 15.71 27.27 18.62
C PRO A 122 17.21 26.98 18.64
N GLU A 123 17.60 25.72 18.47
CA GLU A 123 18.98 25.26 18.62
C GLU A 123 19.33 24.21 17.55
N PRO A 124 20.57 24.22 16.98
CA PRO A 124 20.97 23.28 15.94
C PRO A 124 20.86 21.80 16.34
N ARG A 125 21.02 21.50 17.65
CA ARG A 125 20.95 20.13 18.17
C ARG A 125 19.55 19.51 18.09
N LEU A 126 18.50 20.31 17.90
CA LEU A 126 17.13 19.81 17.78
C LEU A 126 16.84 19.22 16.40
N VAL A 127 17.59 19.59 15.36
CA VAL A 127 17.40 19.07 14.00
C VAL A 127 17.42 17.53 13.95
N PRO A 128 18.45 16.82 14.45
CA PRO A 128 18.45 15.36 14.45
C PRO A 128 17.37 14.75 15.36
N VAL A 129 16.93 15.47 16.40
CA VAL A 129 15.87 15.00 17.30
C VAL A 129 14.51 15.05 16.60
N VAL A 130 14.19 16.15 15.91
CA VAL A 130 12.97 16.27 15.08
C VAL A 130 12.94 15.15 14.05
N VAL A 131 14.04 14.96 13.31
CA VAL A 131 14.13 13.90 12.29
C VAL A 131 13.90 12.52 12.92
N GLY A 132 14.59 12.20 14.02
CA GLY A 132 14.47 10.91 14.68
C GLY A 132 13.07 10.63 15.24
N LEU A 133 12.41 11.64 15.80
CA LEU A 133 11.04 11.50 16.32
C LEU A 133 10.02 11.34 15.19
N CYS A 134 10.12 12.13 14.11
CA CYS A 134 9.26 11.98 12.94
C CYS A 134 9.43 10.59 12.31
N GLN A 135 10.64 10.04 12.25
CA GLN A 135 10.88 8.67 11.77
C GLN A 135 10.20 7.58 12.62
N GLY A 136 9.85 7.89 13.87
CA GLY A 136 9.15 6.98 14.76
C GLY A 136 7.62 7.00 14.62
N VAL A 137 7.06 7.95 13.86
CA VAL A 137 5.61 8.06 13.64
C VAL A 137 5.15 6.97 12.67
N ASP A 138 4.08 6.27 13.03
CA ASP A 138 3.55 5.19 12.20
C ASP A 138 3.02 5.72 10.87
N GLY A 139 3.43 5.10 9.76
CA GLY A 139 3.17 5.54 8.39
C GLY A 139 4.25 6.42 7.76
N VAL A 140 5.27 6.86 8.51
CA VAL A 140 6.38 7.65 7.96
C VAL A 140 7.36 6.75 7.19
N VAL A 141 7.55 7.06 5.91
CA VAL A 141 8.47 6.34 5.01
C VAL A 141 9.85 7.01 4.98
N ALA A 142 9.87 8.34 4.99
CA ALA A 142 11.08 9.14 4.97
C ALA A 142 10.84 10.53 5.59
N VAL A 143 11.92 11.20 5.99
CA VAL A 143 11.87 12.57 6.51
C VAL A 143 12.87 13.43 5.75
N ASP A 144 12.40 14.53 5.17
CA ASP A 144 13.21 15.56 4.52
C ASP A 144 13.18 16.84 5.36
N ALA A 145 14.33 17.24 5.91
CA ALA A 145 14.43 18.32 6.87
C ALA A 145 15.24 19.50 6.35
N HIS A 146 14.55 20.62 6.14
CA HIS A 146 15.12 21.91 5.79
C HIS A 146 14.96 22.87 6.97
N LEU A 147 15.66 22.55 8.06
CA LEU A 147 15.61 23.31 9.32
C LEU A 147 16.87 24.15 9.49
N THR A 148 16.68 25.43 9.83
CA THR A 148 17.76 26.35 10.18
C THR A 148 17.69 26.69 11.66
N ALA A 149 18.84 26.91 12.31
CA ALA A 149 18.87 27.36 13.69
C ALA A 149 19.01 28.88 13.75
N ALA A 150 18.35 29.53 14.71
CA ALA A 150 18.65 30.92 15.04
C ALA A 150 20.11 31.01 15.51
N ARG A 151 20.92 31.88 14.89
CA ARG A 151 22.26 32.20 15.40
C ARG A 151 22.09 32.95 16.72
N THR A 152 22.24 32.26 17.84
CA THR A 152 22.47 32.93 19.13
C THR A 152 23.79 33.69 19.02
N GLY A 153 23.73 35.02 19.12
CA GLY A 153 24.88 35.91 19.16
C GLY A 153 25.61 35.85 20.49
#